data_AF-A0A832JFF2-F1
#
_entry.id   AF-A0A832JFF2-F1
#
_cell.length_a   1.000
_cell.length_b   1.000
_cell.length_c   1.000
_cell.angle_alpha   90.00
_cell.angle_beta   90.00
_cell.angle_gamma   90.00
#
_symmetry.space_group_name_H-M   'P 1'
#
loop_
_entity.id
_entity.type
_entity.pdbx_description
1 polymer ?
#
loop_
_entity_poly.entity_id
_entity_poly.type
_entity_poly.pdbx_seq_one_letter_code
_entity_poly.pdbx_strand_id
1 'polypeptide(L)'
;MAQDFQALLRRAKEIAPLLGEKPMSFGVPITNRPAWEALGKHPAFQSLLRNAEALLQQPIPDLPDDLYLDFSRTGNRTRWQSVDSRRRAFLNPLVFAECLENKGRFLPKLEELLRAFCAERTWVMPAHDGDLANFKGQRIDIDLKASARGWELASVLYLLGDRLSPELRALLEENLQRRIIQPFLLTLQGKHPRGLWWLAATHNWNAVCLAGVTGTALALLPSREERALFVAAAEHYIRNFLSGFTPDGYCSEGLGYWNYGFGNFVNLAEILLQATQGRIDLLAWPEAQAPARFGARIGILGGVYPAFADCSVNARP
;
A
#
# COMPACT_ATOMS: atom_id res chain seq x y z
N MET A 1 -20.19 6.04 -13.94
CA MET A 1 -19.51 4.72 -14.00
C MET A 1 -19.20 4.25 -15.43
N ALA A 2 -20.16 3.92 -16.30
CA ALA A 2 -19.84 3.41 -17.65
C ALA A 2 -19.14 4.44 -18.56
N GLN A 3 -19.55 5.72 -18.49
CA GLN A 3 -18.90 6.82 -19.21
C GLN A 3 -17.49 7.09 -18.68
N ASP A 4 -17.31 7.06 -17.35
CA ASP A 4 -16.01 7.21 -16.71
C ASP A 4 -15.05 6.09 -17.13
N PHE A 5 -15.52 4.84 -17.20
CA PHE A 5 -14.69 3.72 -17.63
C PHE A 5 -14.16 3.87 -19.06
N GLN A 6 -14.99 4.35 -20.00
CA GLN A 6 -14.52 4.63 -21.36
C GLN A 6 -13.52 5.80 -21.42
N ALA A 7 -13.69 6.81 -20.57
CA ALA A 7 -12.71 7.89 -20.44
C ALA A 7 -11.38 7.38 -19.87
N LEU A 8 -11.43 6.53 -18.84
CA LEU A 8 -10.26 5.88 -18.27
C LEU A 8 -9.53 5.01 -19.30
N LEU A 9 -10.25 4.25 -20.13
CA LEU A 9 -9.63 3.45 -21.20
C LEU A 9 -8.94 4.31 -22.26
N ARG A 10 -9.52 5.47 -22.62
CA ARG A 10 -8.85 6.41 -23.53
C ARG A 10 -7.59 6.98 -22.89
N ARG A 11 -7.67 7.42 -21.64
CA ARG A 11 -6.53 7.95 -20.91
C ARG A 11 -5.44 6.90 -20.70
N ALA A 12 -5.81 5.65 -20.43
CA ALA A 12 -4.87 4.54 -20.33
C ALA A 12 -4.06 4.32 -21.63
N LYS A 13 -4.68 4.47 -22.81
CA LYS A 13 -3.97 4.37 -24.09
C LYS A 13 -2.91 5.46 -24.26
N GLU A 14 -3.16 6.66 -23.74
CA GLU A 14 -2.19 7.77 -23.75
C GLU A 14 -1.05 7.54 -22.75
N ILE A 15 -1.34 6.90 -21.62
CA ILE A 15 -0.37 6.63 -20.55
C ILE A 15 0.50 5.42 -20.85
N ALA A 16 -0.03 4.38 -21.50
CA ALA A 16 0.70 3.16 -21.83
C ALA A 16 2.10 3.39 -22.44
N PRO A 17 2.30 4.27 -23.45
CA PRO A 17 3.62 4.54 -24.00
C PRO A 17 4.56 5.33 -23.07
N LEU A 18 4.06 5.88 -21.97
CA LEU A 18 4.87 6.55 -20.94
C LEU A 18 5.47 5.57 -19.94
N LEU A 19 4.92 4.35 -19.85
CA LEU A 19 5.36 3.31 -18.92
C LEU A 19 6.47 2.45 -19.54
N GLY A 20 7.41 1.98 -18.72
CA GLY A 20 8.38 0.97 -19.14
C GLY A 20 7.72 -0.39 -19.41
N GLU A 21 8.33 -1.22 -20.25
CA GLU A 21 7.77 -2.54 -20.63
C GLU A 21 7.61 -3.52 -19.46
N LYS A 22 8.48 -3.42 -18.45
CA LYS A 22 8.51 -4.35 -17.31
C LYS A 22 7.81 -3.75 -16.08
N PRO A 23 7.25 -4.59 -15.19
CA PRO A 23 6.78 -4.16 -13.87
C PRO A 23 7.86 -3.43 -13.08
N MET A 24 7.43 -2.54 -12.18
CA MET A 24 8.31 -1.81 -11.28
C MET A 24 7.66 -1.53 -9.92
N SER A 25 8.48 -1.38 -8.89
CA SER A 25 8.09 -0.82 -7.60
C SER A 25 9.21 0.09 -7.09
N PHE A 26 9.10 0.59 -5.87
CA PHE A 26 10.21 1.26 -5.21
C PHE A 26 11.39 0.31 -4.99
N GLY A 27 12.60 0.85 -5.15
CA GLY A 27 13.85 0.09 -5.05
C GLY A 27 14.23 -0.58 -6.37
N VAL A 28 15.16 -1.54 -6.28
CA VAL A 28 15.65 -2.28 -7.45
C VAL A 28 15.68 -3.78 -7.14
N PRO A 29 15.53 -4.66 -8.15
CA PRO A 29 15.57 -6.10 -7.92
C PRO A 29 16.84 -6.53 -7.21
N ILE A 30 16.76 -7.60 -6.42
CA ILE A 30 17.88 -8.19 -5.70
C ILE A 30 19.01 -8.57 -6.66
N THR A 31 18.76 -8.80 -7.94
CA THR A 31 19.85 -9.06 -8.91
C THR A 31 20.77 -7.85 -9.15
N ASN A 32 20.35 -6.63 -8.83
CA ASN A 32 21.19 -5.42 -8.93
C ASN A 32 22.16 -5.29 -7.74
N ARG A 33 23.16 -6.17 -7.67
CA ARG A 33 24.14 -6.23 -6.56
C ARG A 33 24.86 -4.91 -6.26
N PRO A 34 25.36 -4.14 -7.25
CA PRO A 34 26.05 -2.88 -6.96
C PRO A 34 25.19 -1.88 -6.16
N ALA A 35 23.88 -1.80 -6.45
CA ALA A 35 22.98 -0.91 -5.71
C ALA A 35 22.83 -1.33 -4.25
N TRP A 36 22.63 -2.63 -4.00
CA TRP A 36 22.45 -3.17 -2.64
C TRP A 36 23.74 -3.15 -1.82
N GLU A 37 24.90 -3.38 -2.45
CA GLU A 37 26.21 -3.24 -1.80
C GLU A 37 26.51 -1.79 -1.40
N ALA A 38 26.10 -0.81 -2.22
CA ALA A 38 26.21 0.60 -1.88
C ALA A 38 25.30 0.95 -0.68
N LEU A 39 24.05 0.49 -0.68
CA LEU A 39 23.12 0.69 0.43
C LEU A 39 23.62 0.04 1.72
N GLY A 40 24.20 -1.16 1.64
CA GLY A 40 24.72 -1.89 2.80
C GLY A 40 25.83 -1.16 3.56
N LYS A 41 26.53 -0.20 2.94
CA LYS A 41 27.55 0.62 3.61
C LYS A 41 26.95 1.70 4.52
N HIS A 42 25.68 2.05 4.34
CA HIS A 42 25.05 3.11 5.11
C HIS A 42 24.59 2.60 6.51
N PRO A 43 24.89 3.32 7.61
CA PRO A 43 24.64 2.84 8.98
C PRO A 43 23.20 2.40 9.27
N ALA A 44 22.21 3.05 8.65
CA ALA A 44 20.80 2.69 8.81
C ALA A 44 20.52 1.22 8.41
N PHE A 45 21.16 0.72 7.37
CA PHE A 45 20.96 -0.66 6.90
C PHE A 45 21.70 -1.70 7.76
N GLN A 46 22.76 -1.30 8.45
CA GLN A 46 23.43 -2.16 9.45
C GLN A 46 22.53 -2.41 10.67
N SER A 47 21.77 -1.39 11.10
CA SER A 47 20.77 -1.58 12.15
C SER A 47 19.61 -2.48 11.69
N LEU A 48 19.18 -2.34 10.43
CA LEU A 48 18.15 -3.19 9.83
C LEU A 48 18.56 -4.67 9.84
N LEU A 49 19.81 -4.98 9.48
CA LEU A 49 20.33 -6.36 9.47
C LEU A 49 20.29 -7.01 10.86
N ARG A 50 20.73 -6.28 11.90
CA ARG A 50 20.66 -6.78 13.28
C ARG A 50 19.22 -7.03 13.73
N ASN A 51 18.31 -6.12 13.37
CA ASN A 51 16.89 -6.29 13.68
C ASN A 51 16.31 -7.53 12.96
N ALA A 52 16.64 -7.73 11.68
CA ALA A 52 16.20 -8.89 10.92
C ALA A 52 16.73 -10.22 11.50
N GLU A 53 17.98 -10.24 11.95
CA GLU A 53 18.59 -11.41 12.59
C GLU A 53 17.87 -11.78 13.89
N ALA A 54 17.52 -10.80 14.72
CA ALA A 54 16.75 -11.02 15.94
C ALA A 54 15.35 -11.60 15.68
N LEU A 55 14.77 -11.36 14.50
CA LEU A 55 13.45 -11.89 14.12
C LEU A 55 13.49 -13.37 13.72
N LEU A 56 14.64 -13.90 13.30
CA LEU A 56 14.76 -15.32 12.88
C LEU A 56 14.40 -16.30 14.00
N GLN A 57 14.67 -15.91 15.26
CA GLN A 57 14.38 -16.72 16.45
C GLN A 57 12.99 -16.46 17.04
N GLN A 58 12.25 -15.48 16.52
CA GLN A 58 10.93 -15.16 17.03
C GLN A 58 9.84 -15.94 16.28
N PRO A 59 8.80 -16.42 16.99
CA PRO A 59 7.65 -16.98 16.32
C PRO A 59 6.89 -15.88 15.58
N ILE A 60 6.38 -16.19 14.39
CA ILE A 60 5.46 -15.29 13.69
C ILE A 60 4.16 -15.22 14.51
N PRO A 61 3.71 -14.03 14.94
CA PRO A 61 2.48 -13.91 15.73
C PRO A 61 1.29 -14.53 15.02
N ASP A 62 0.49 -15.36 15.70
CA ASP A 62 -0.69 -15.99 15.12
C ASP A 62 -1.93 -15.05 15.14
N LEU A 63 -2.80 -15.14 14.14
CA LEU A 63 -4.03 -14.36 13.96
C LEU A 63 -5.20 -15.33 13.82
N PRO A 64 -5.61 -16.01 14.91
CA PRO A 64 -6.70 -16.97 14.84
C PRO A 64 -8.02 -16.26 14.51
N ASP A 65 -8.94 -17.02 13.92
CA ASP A 65 -10.29 -16.57 13.57
C ASP A 65 -11.01 -15.87 14.74
N ASP A 66 -10.86 -16.41 15.95
CA ASP A 66 -11.48 -15.84 17.15
C ASP A 66 -11.02 -14.40 17.43
N LEU A 67 -9.75 -14.09 17.17
CA LEU A 67 -9.22 -12.75 17.35
C LEU A 67 -9.79 -11.77 16.32
N TYR A 68 -10.06 -12.22 15.09
CA TYR A 68 -10.75 -11.41 14.08
C TYR A 68 -12.20 -11.16 14.51
N LEU A 69 -12.89 -12.20 14.99
CA LEU A 69 -14.28 -12.12 15.42
C LEU A 69 -14.48 -11.31 16.70
N ASP A 70 -13.45 -11.08 17.50
CA ASP A 70 -13.52 -10.29 18.74
C ASP A 70 -14.14 -8.89 18.54
N PHE A 71 -13.85 -8.23 17.42
CA PHE A 71 -14.45 -6.94 17.09
C PHE A 71 -15.97 -7.03 16.95
N SER A 72 -16.49 -8.04 16.26
CA SER A 72 -17.94 -8.23 16.09
C SER A 72 -18.69 -8.49 17.41
N ARG A 73 -17.98 -9.03 18.42
CA ARG A 73 -18.54 -9.35 19.74
C ARG A 73 -18.44 -8.20 20.73
N THR A 74 -17.36 -7.41 20.65
CA THR A 74 -17.00 -6.46 21.72
C THR A 74 -16.77 -5.03 21.24
N GLY A 75 -16.66 -4.81 19.93
CA GLY A 75 -16.21 -3.56 19.33
C GLY A 75 -14.71 -3.27 19.52
N ASN A 76 -13.94 -4.16 20.15
CA ASN A 76 -12.52 -3.95 20.39
C ASN A 76 -11.71 -4.17 19.10
N ARG A 77 -11.23 -3.09 18.49
CA ARG A 77 -10.36 -3.17 17.30
C ARG A 77 -8.88 -3.42 17.64
N THR A 78 -8.44 -2.96 18.81
CA THR A 78 -7.01 -2.83 19.15
C THR A 78 -6.33 -4.19 19.35
N ARG A 79 -7.05 -5.18 19.90
CA ARG A 79 -6.48 -6.52 20.16
C ARG A 79 -5.98 -7.17 18.88
N TRP A 80 -6.83 -7.26 17.86
CA TRP A 80 -6.45 -7.80 16.56
C TRP A 80 -5.37 -6.95 15.88
N GLN A 81 -5.54 -5.62 15.87
CA GLN A 81 -4.59 -4.70 15.22
C GLN A 81 -3.18 -4.77 15.82
N SER A 82 -3.07 -4.97 17.14
CA SER A 82 -1.78 -5.13 17.82
C SER A 82 -1.04 -6.40 17.37
N VAL A 83 -1.77 -7.50 17.17
CA VAL A 83 -1.16 -8.75 16.69
C VAL A 83 -0.81 -8.66 15.21
N ASP A 84 -1.69 -8.10 14.37
CA ASP A 84 -1.42 -7.87 12.95
C ASP A 84 -0.21 -6.96 12.74
N SER A 85 -0.10 -5.88 13.52
CA SER A 85 1.05 -4.96 13.47
C SER A 85 2.37 -5.65 13.80
N ARG A 86 2.38 -6.49 14.85
CA ARG A 86 3.58 -7.28 15.22
C ARG A 86 3.95 -8.30 14.15
N ARG A 87 2.97 -8.96 13.52
CA ARG A 87 3.21 -9.87 12.40
C ARG A 87 3.78 -9.13 11.20
N ARG A 88 3.16 -8.01 10.79
CA ARG A 88 3.59 -7.18 9.67
C ARG A 88 4.99 -6.61 9.86
N ALA A 89 5.39 -6.32 11.10
CA ALA A 89 6.73 -5.82 11.42
C ALA A 89 7.89 -6.74 11.01
N PHE A 90 7.62 -8.02 10.74
CA PHE A 90 8.65 -8.95 10.23
C PHE A 90 9.01 -8.69 8.76
N LEU A 91 8.06 -8.17 7.96
CA LEU A 91 8.18 -8.17 6.51
C LEU A 91 9.37 -7.34 6.01
N ASN A 92 9.39 -6.05 6.32
CA ASN A 92 10.40 -5.13 5.80
C ASN A 92 11.83 -5.51 6.24
N PRO A 93 12.11 -5.78 7.54
CA PRO A 93 13.45 -6.20 7.95
C PRO A 93 13.93 -7.45 7.22
N LEU A 94 13.10 -8.49 7.10
CA LEU A 94 13.50 -9.73 6.43
C LEU A 94 13.76 -9.55 4.93
N VAL A 95 12.87 -8.82 4.23
CA VAL A 95 13.01 -8.55 2.78
C VAL A 95 14.26 -7.74 2.50
N PHE A 96 14.46 -6.63 3.20
CA PHE A 96 15.63 -5.77 2.98
C PHE A 96 16.93 -6.46 3.41
N ALA A 97 16.92 -7.24 4.50
CA ALA A 97 18.09 -8.00 4.92
C ALA A 97 18.50 -9.05 3.88
N GLU A 98 17.53 -9.76 3.29
CA GLU A 98 17.81 -10.66 2.17
C GLU A 98 18.31 -9.89 0.95
N CYS A 99 17.72 -8.73 0.62
CA CYS A 99 18.20 -7.90 -0.49
C CYS A 99 19.64 -7.42 -0.30
N LEU A 100 20.03 -7.07 0.92
CA LEU A 100 21.38 -6.61 1.27
C LEU A 100 22.40 -7.75 1.17
N GLU A 101 22.10 -8.91 1.78
CA GLU A 101 23.08 -10.00 1.88
C GLU A 101 23.04 -10.98 0.70
N ASN A 102 21.85 -11.28 0.19
CA ASN A 102 21.57 -12.28 -0.84
C ASN A 102 22.17 -13.67 -0.53
N LYS A 103 22.06 -14.11 0.73
CA LYS A 103 22.61 -15.38 1.24
C LYS A 103 21.55 -16.45 1.48
N GLY A 104 20.27 -16.11 1.36
CA GLY A 104 19.14 -17.01 1.58
C GLY A 104 18.77 -17.27 3.03
N ARG A 105 19.51 -16.73 4.01
CA ARG A 105 19.27 -17.04 5.44
C ARG A 105 17.95 -16.49 5.98
N PHE A 106 17.39 -15.46 5.34
CA PHE A 106 16.11 -14.88 5.75
C PHE A 106 14.91 -15.47 4.99
N LEU A 107 15.17 -16.14 3.86
CA LEU A 107 14.12 -16.68 2.99
C LEU A 107 13.17 -17.64 3.73
N PRO A 108 13.62 -18.64 4.52
CA PRO A 108 12.68 -19.56 5.16
C PRO A 108 11.65 -18.86 6.07
N LYS A 109 12.11 -17.91 6.91
CA LYS A 109 11.22 -17.15 7.81
C LYS A 109 10.32 -16.18 7.04
N LEU A 110 10.85 -15.58 5.97
CA LEU A 110 10.08 -14.71 5.09
C LEU A 110 8.99 -15.50 4.33
N GLU A 111 9.31 -16.67 3.79
CA GLU A 111 8.32 -17.51 3.11
C GLU A 111 7.22 -17.99 4.07
N GLU A 112 7.57 -18.35 5.31
CA GLU A 112 6.62 -18.67 6.37
C GLU A 112 5.64 -17.50 6.59
N LEU A 113 6.16 -16.27 6.70
CA LEU A 113 5.36 -15.06 6.85
C LEU A 113 4.44 -14.79 5.65
N LEU A 114 4.97 -14.91 4.44
CA LEU A 114 4.21 -14.67 3.21
C LEU A 114 3.08 -15.68 3.03
N ARG A 115 3.32 -16.95 3.36
CA ARG A 115 2.28 -17.99 3.38
C ARG A 115 1.22 -17.69 4.44
N ALA A 116 1.62 -17.25 5.63
CA ALA A 116 0.69 -16.84 6.68
C ALA A 116 -0.22 -15.68 6.24
N PHE A 117 0.31 -14.72 5.48
CA PHE A 117 -0.50 -13.64 4.90
C PHE A 117 -1.49 -14.13 3.84
N CYS A 118 -1.08 -15.04 2.95
CA CYS A 118 -1.98 -15.62 1.95
C CYS A 118 -3.08 -16.50 2.57
N ALA A 119 -2.79 -17.15 3.71
CA ALA A 119 -3.73 -18.00 4.43
C ALA A 119 -4.82 -17.22 5.19
N GLU A 120 -4.67 -15.90 5.38
CA GLU A 120 -5.71 -15.07 5.99
C GLU A 120 -7.02 -15.17 5.19
N ARG A 121 -8.16 -15.40 5.86
CA ARG A 121 -9.48 -15.48 5.20
C ARG A 121 -9.78 -14.22 4.38
N THR A 122 -9.43 -13.07 4.93
CA THR A 122 -9.54 -11.76 4.29
C THR A 122 -8.37 -10.87 4.71
N TRP A 123 -8.00 -9.91 3.85
CA TRP A 123 -7.07 -8.84 4.20
C TRP A 123 -7.77 -7.57 4.71
N VAL A 124 -9.10 -7.54 4.69
CA VAL A 124 -9.92 -6.46 5.25
C VAL A 124 -9.82 -6.50 6.78
N MET A 125 -9.73 -5.33 7.41
CA MET A 125 -9.69 -5.25 8.87
C MET A 125 -11.04 -5.61 9.51
N PRO A 126 -11.07 -6.22 10.71
CA PRO A 126 -12.32 -6.57 11.38
C PRO A 126 -13.29 -5.39 11.52
N ALA A 127 -12.77 -4.21 11.82
CA ALA A 127 -13.56 -2.98 11.97
C ALA A 127 -14.23 -2.50 10.68
N HIS A 128 -13.80 -3.01 9.52
CA HIS A 128 -14.31 -2.65 8.20
C HIS A 128 -15.19 -3.75 7.59
N ASP A 129 -15.38 -4.87 8.31
CA ASP A 129 -16.12 -6.05 7.86
C ASP A 129 -17.30 -6.34 8.81
N GLY A 130 -18.12 -5.32 9.10
CA GLY A 130 -19.17 -5.41 10.12
C GLY A 130 -20.25 -6.47 9.86
N ASP A 131 -20.50 -6.85 8.60
CA ASP A 131 -21.41 -7.95 8.21
C ASP A 131 -20.71 -9.32 8.13
N LEU A 132 -19.39 -9.34 8.36
CA LEU A 132 -18.49 -10.49 8.22
C LEU A 132 -18.50 -11.13 6.82
N ALA A 133 -18.93 -10.40 5.79
CA ALA A 133 -19.04 -10.95 4.45
C ALA A 133 -17.66 -11.29 3.86
N ASN A 134 -16.63 -10.50 4.16
CA ASN A 134 -15.27 -10.81 3.71
C ASN A 134 -14.69 -12.00 4.49
N PHE A 135 -14.86 -12.02 5.82
CA PHE A 135 -14.43 -13.14 6.65
C PHE A 135 -15.08 -14.47 6.26
N LYS A 136 -16.36 -14.46 5.89
CA LYS A 136 -17.11 -15.62 5.40
C LYS A 136 -16.83 -15.96 3.92
N GLY A 137 -16.01 -15.17 3.22
CA GLY A 137 -15.67 -15.37 1.81
C GLY A 137 -16.81 -15.08 0.84
N GLN A 138 -17.84 -14.35 1.27
CA GLN A 138 -19.00 -13.97 0.46
C GLN A 138 -18.71 -12.75 -0.43
N ARG A 139 -17.67 -11.98 -0.09
CA ARG A 139 -17.24 -10.76 -0.77
C ARG A 139 -15.72 -10.60 -0.68
N ILE A 140 -15.15 -9.86 -1.61
CA ILE A 140 -13.74 -9.46 -1.60
C ILE A 140 -13.70 -7.94 -1.77
N ASP A 141 -13.55 -7.22 -0.66
CA ASP A 141 -13.37 -5.77 -0.65
C ASP A 141 -11.89 -5.40 -0.55
N ILE A 142 -11.59 -4.15 -0.93
CA ILE A 142 -10.27 -3.54 -0.75
C ILE A 142 -10.43 -2.40 0.26
N ASP A 143 -9.89 -2.57 1.46
CA ASP A 143 -9.78 -1.52 2.47
C ASP A 143 -8.33 -1.01 2.61
N LEU A 144 -8.08 -0.17 3.61
CA LEU A 144 -6.76 0.39 3.90
C LEU A 144 -5.68 -0.69 4.12
N LYS A 145 -5.99 -1.78 4.81
CA LYS A 145 -5.03 -2.86 5.05
C LYS A 145 -4.86 -3.69 3.77
N ALA A 146 -5.95 -4.08 3.12
CA ALA A 146 -5.90 -4.91 1.93
C ALA A 146 -5.09 -4.24 0.81
N SER A 147 -5.33 -2.95 0.56
CA SER A 147 -4.57 -2.17 -0.43
C SER A 147 -3.08 -2.08 -0.09
N ALA A 148 -2.73 -1.79 1.17
CA ALA A 148 -1.34 -1.76 1.61
C ALA A 148 -0.66 -3.15 1.49
N ARG A 149 -1.34 -4.22 1.93
CA ARG A 149 -0.86 -5.60 1.83
C ARG A 149 -0.63 -6.00 0.37
N GLY A 150 -1.52 -5.59 -0.53
CA GLY A 150 -1.35 -5.79 -1.97
C GLY A 150 -0.02 -5.25 -2.48
N TRP A 151 0.26 -3.98 -2.17
CA TRP A 151 1.47 -3.32 -2.67
C TRP A 151 2.74 -3.89 -2.03
N GLU A 152 2.68 -4.22 -0.74
CA GLU A 152 3.78 -4.86 -0.02
C GLU A 152 4.17 -6.19 -0.68
N LEU A 153 3.20 -7.09 -0.90
CA LEU A 153 3.48 -8.40 -1.46
C LEU A 153 3.90 -8.34 -2.93
N ALA A 154 3.32 -7.44 -3.72
CA ALA A 154 3.76 -7.21 -5.09
C ALA A 154 5.20 -6.64 -5.14
N SER A 155 5.56 -5.77 -4.20
CA SER A 155 6.93 -5.26 -4.07
C SER A 155 7.90 -6.36 -3.66
N VAL A 156 7.48 -7.29 -2.80
CA VAL A 156 8.30 -8.47 -2.45
C VAL A 156 8.58 -9.34 -3.67
N LEU A 157 7.57 -9.60 -4.50
CA LEU A 157 7.75 -10.32 -5.76
C LEU A 157 8.73 -9.59 -6.69
N TYR A 158 8.57 -8.26 -6.84
CA TYR A 158 9.46 -7.44 -7.65
C TYR A 158 10.92 -7.44 -7.15
N LEU A 159 11.12 -7.28 -5.84
CA LEU A 159 12.44 -7.19 -5.24
C LEU A 159 13.15 -8.54 -5.23
N LEU A 160 12.49 -9.63 -4.84
CA LEU A 160 13.14 -10.91 -4.61
C LEU A 160 13.07 -11.86 -5.82
N GLY A 161 12.04 -11.77 -6.65
CA GLY A 161 11.88 -12.59 -7.85
C GLY A 161 12.18 -14.08 -7.60
N ASP A 162 13.08 -14.64 -8.41
CA ASP A 162 13.47 -16.06 -8.37
C ASP A 162 14.19 -16.52 -7.08
N ARG A 163 14.42 -15.62 -6.11
CA ARG A 163 14.89 -16.01 -4.78
C ARG A 163 13.78 -16.65 -3.94
N LEU A 164 12.51 -16.37 -4.27
CA LEU A 164 11.36 -17.03 -3.66
C LEU A 164 11.05 -18.34 -4.40
N SER A 165 10.53 -19.34 -3.67
CA SER A 165 10.07 -20.58 -4.28
C SER A 165 9.04 -20.31 -5.40
N PRO A 166 9.07 -21.06 -6.53
CA PRO A 166 8.08 -20.91 -7.59
C PRO A 166 6.64 -21.06 -7.09
N GLU A 167 6.40 -21.99 -6.16
CA GLU A 167 5.08 -22.24 -5.57
C GLU A 167 4.61 -21.04 -4.74
N LEU A 168 5.52 -20.39 -4.00
CA LEU A 168 5.18 -19.20 -3.24
C LEU A 168 4.87 -18.01 -4.16
N ARG A 169 5.65 -17.84 -5.24
CA ARG A 169 5.37 -16.78 -6.21
C ARG A 169 4.00 -16.93 -6.84
N ALA A 170 3.66 -18.13 -7.31
CA ALA A 170 2.35 -18.43 -7.85
C ALA A 170 1.23 -18.17 -6.83
N LEU A 171 1.43 -18.56 -5.56
CA LEU A 171 0.46 -18.30 -4.49
C LEU A 171 0.25 -16.80 -4.22
N LEU A 172 1.33 -16.01 -4.23
CA LEU A 172 1.27 -14.56 -4.06
C LEU A 172 0.57 -13.89 -5.25
N GLU A 173 0.94 -14.26 -6.47
CA GLU A 173 0.31 -13.75 -7.70
C GLU A 173 -1.20 -14.05 -7.72
N GLU A 174 -1.62 -15.28 -7.38
CA GLU A 174 -3.03 -15.67 -7.27
C GLU A 174 -3.77 -14.81 -6.25
N ASN A 175 -3.20 -14.63 -5.05
CA ASN A 175 -3.83 -13.83 -4.00
C ASN A 175 -3.93 -12.36 -4.39
N LEU A 176 -2.91 -11.78 -5.02
CA LEU A 176 -2.92 -10.40 -5.49
C LEU A 176 -3.94 -10.19 -6.61
N GLN A 177 -4.03 -11.12 -7.55
CA GLN A 177 -5.03 -11.10 -8.61
C GLN A 177 -6.45 -11.15 -8.01
N ARG A 178 -6.69 -12.13 -7.14
CA ARG A 178 -7.99 -12.37 -6.52
C ARG A 178 -8.44 -11.24 -5.59
N ARG A 179 -7.52 -10.68 -4.80
CA ARG A 179 -7.86 -9.77 -3.68
C ARG A 179 -7.68 -8.29 -4.01
N ILE A 180 -6.91 -7.94 -5.05
CA ILE A 180 -6.57 -6.54 -5.35
C ILE A 180 -6.89 -6.19 -6.80
N ILE A 181 -6.29 -6.88 -7.77
CA ILE A 181 -6.40 -6.51 -9.19
C ILE A 181 -7.84 -6.70 -9.68
N GLN A 182 -8.40 -7.90 -9.52
CA GLN A 182 -9.72 -8.23 -10.05
C GLN A 182 -10.86 -7.41 -9.38
N PRO A 183 -10.94 -7.26 -8.05
CA PRO A 183 -12.00 -6.46 -7.43
C PRO A 183 -11.95 -4.98 -7.84
N PHE A 184 -10.75 -4.42 -8.03
CA PHE A 184 -10.60 -3.05 -8.52
C PHE A 184 -11.08 -2.91 -9.97
N LEU A 185 -10.67 -3.82 -10.87
CA LEU A 185 -11.13 -3.82 -12.27
C LEU A 185 -12.65 -4.00 -12.38
N LEU A 186 -13.23 -4.92 -11.61
CA LEU A 186 -14.69 -5.08 -11.54
C LEU A 186 -15.39 -3.80 -11.07
N THR A 187 -14.77 -3.05 -10.16
CA THR A 187 -15.31 -1.77 -9.70
C THR A 187 -15.29 -0.73 -10.80
N LEU A 188 -14.17 -0.57 -11.51
CA LEU A 188 -14.07 0.35 -12.65
C LEU A 188 -15.09 0.03 -13.75
N GLN A 189 -15.38 -1.25 -13.95
CA GLN A 189 -16.40 -1.73 -14.91
C GLN A 189 -17.84 -1.59 -14.41
N GLY A 190 -18.07 -1.14 -13.17
CA GLY A 190 -19.40 -1.08 -12.55
C GLY A 190 -20.01 -2.45 -12.23
N LYS A 191 -19.18 -3.50 -12.14
CA LYS A 191 -19.58 -4.90 -11.89
C LYS A 191 -19.31 -5.36 -10.45
N HIS A 192 -18.60 -4.57 -9.65
CA HIS A 192 -18.37 -4.92 -8.25
C HIS A 192 -19.66 -4.74 -7.43
N PRO A 193 -20.08 -5.72 -6.61
CA PRO A 193 -21.42 -5.73 -5.97
C PRO A 193 -21.79 -4.48 -5.18
N ARG A 194 -20.81 -3.81 -4.55
CA ARG A 194 -21.01 -2.56 -3.81
C ARG A 194 -20.21 -1.38 -4.35
N GLY A 195 -19.45 -1.59 -5.44
CA GLY A 195 -18.36 -0.69 -5.81
C GLY A 195 -17.28 -0.58 -4.72
N LEU A 196 -16.37 0.38 -4.87
CA LEU A 196 -15.40 0.79 -3.86
C LEU A 196 -15.66 2.27 -3.56
N TRP A 197 -16.45 2.52 -2.53
CA TRP A 197 -16.94 3.86 -2.18
C TRP A 197 -15.80 4.88 -1.98
N TRP A 198 -14.62 4.42 -1.53
CA TRP A 198 -13.47 5.28 -1.28
C TRP A 198 -12.90 5.91 -2.56
N LEU A 199 -13.27 5.43 -3.76
CA LEU A 199 -12.95 6.12 -5.01
C LEU A 199 -13.56 7.53 -5.08
N ALA A 200 -14.71 7.74 -4.44
CA ALA A 200 -15.37 9.04 -4.34
C ALA A 200 -15.12 9.75 -3.01
N ALA A 201 -14.38 9.14 -2.08
CA ALA A 201 -14.11 9.74 -0.78
C ALA A 201 -13.18 10.96 -0.90
N THR A 202 -13.46 11.96 -0.07
CA THR A 202 -12.69 13.21 0.01
C THR A 202 -11.77 13.23 1.24
N HIS A 203 -11.29 12.06 1.66
CA HIS A 203 -10.47 11.89 2.86
C HIS A 203 -9.44 10.78 2.66
N ASN A 204 -8.62 10.52 3.68
CA ASN A 204 -7.43 9.64 3.58
C ASN A 204 -7.64 8.28 2.89
N TRP A 205 -8.83 7.67 2.97
CA TRP A 205 -9.10 6.37 2.34
C TRP A 205 -8.88 6.37 0.83
N ASN A 206 -9.19 7.48 0.17
CA ASN A 206 -9.01 7.60 -1.27
C ASN A 206 -7.52 7.49 -1.64
N ALA A 207 -6.67 8.31 -1.01
CA ALA A 207 -5.23 8.30 -1.27
C ALA A 207 -4.56 6.98 -0.87
N VAL A 208 -4.88 6.44 0.32
CA VAL A 208 -4.29 5.20 0.83
C VAL A 208 -4.62 4.02 -0.10
N CYS A 209 -5.90 3.83 -0.42
CA CYS A 209 -6.32 2.71 -1.25
C CYS A 209 -5.82 2.85 -2.69
N LEU A 210 -5.88 4.06 -3.30
CA LEU A 210 -5.37 4.30 -4.65
C LEU A 210 -3.86 4.02 -4.73
N ALA A 211 -3.08 4.47 -3.74
CA ALA A 211 -1.65 4.18 -3.68
C ALA A 211 -1.39 2.66 -3.66
N GLY A 212 -2.06 1.94 -2.77
CA GLY A 212 -1.89 0.49 -2.63
C GLY A 212 -2.29 -0.29 -3.89
N VAL A 213 -3.46 -0.04 -4.47
CA VAL A 213 -3.91 -0.78 -5.67
C VAL A 213 -3.05 -0.47 -6.90
N THR A 214 -2.65 0.80 -7.06
CA THR A 214 -1.84 1.23 -8.21
C THR A 214 -0.42 0.71 -8.10
N GLY A 215 0.18 0.81 -6.92
CA GLY A 215 1.49 0.23 -6.63
C GLY A 215 1.52 -1.29 -6.81
N THR A 216 0.45 -1.98 -6.42
CA THR A 216 0.29 -3.42 -6.69
C THR A 216 0.32 -3.71 -8.19
N ALA A 217 -0.49 -2.99 -8.97
CA ALA A 217 -0.58 -3.19 -10.41
C ALA A 217 0.75 -2.90 -11.12
N LEU A 218 1.42 -1.80 -10.76
CA LEU A 218 2.71 -1.41 -11.33
C LEU A 218 3.80 -2.46 -11.07
N ALA A 219 3.79 -3.08 -9.88
CA ALA A 219 4.79 -4.07 -9.47
C ALA A 219 4.50 -5.50 -9.97
N LEU A 220 3.24 -5.82 -10.28
CA LEU A 220 2.80 -7.17 -10.61
C LEU A 220 2.50 -7.39 -12.09
N LEU A 221 1.78 -6.48 -12.74
CA LEU A 221 1.15 -6.75 -14.04
C LEU A 221 2.17 -6.65 -15.19
N PRO A 222 2.36 -7.72 -16.00
CA PRO A 222 3.29 -7.68 -17.12
C PRO A 222 2.86 -6.71 -18.22
N SER A 223 1.56 -6.63 -18.53
CA SER A 223 1.06 -5.73 -19.57
C SER A 223 1.16 -4.27 -19.12
N ARG A 224 1.87 -3.46 -19.93
CA ARG A 224 1.91 -2.02 -19.73
C ARG A 224 0.54 -1.37 -19.96
N GLU A 225 -0.29 -1.91 -20.85
CA GLU A 225 -1.65 -1.42 -21.12
C GLU A 225 -2.56 -1.64 -19.91
N GLU A 226 -2.47 -2.79 -19.26
CA GLU A 226 -3.21 -3.05 -18.02
C GLU A 226 -2.74 -2.12 -16.90
N ARG A 227 -1.43 -1.96 -16.71
CA ARG A 227 -0.88 -1.01 -15.73
C ARG A 227 -1.35 0.42 -15.97
N ALA A 228 -1.39 0.85 -17.23
CA ALA A 228 -1.83 2.19 -17.59
C ALA A 228 -3.29 2.47 -17.19
N LEU A 229 -4.16 1.45 -17.14
CA LEU A 229 -5.53 1.61 -16.64
C LEU A 229 -5.57 1.93 -15.14
N PHE A 230 -4.71 1.30 -14.34
CA PHE A 230 -4.59 1.61 -12.91
C PHE A 230 -4.04 3.02 -12.69
N VAL A 231 -3.03 3.42 -13.47
CA VAL A 231 -2.48 4.78 -13.43
C VAL A 231 -3.53 5.81 -13.84
N ALA A 232 -4.30 5.57 -14.91
CA ALA A 232 -5.38 6.45 -15.33
C ALA A 232 -6.46 6.59 -14.26
N ALA A 233 -6.84 5.49 -13.60
CA ALA A 233 -7.80 5.50 -12.50
C ALA A 233 -7.26 6.29 -11.31
N ALA A 234 -5.99 6.10 -10.94
CA ALA A 234 -5.35 6.85 -9.87
C ALA A 234 -5.32 8.34 -10.16
N GLU A 235 -4.84 8.75 -11.34
CA GLU A 235 -4.80 10.15 -11.78
C GLU A 235 -6.19 10.80 -11.77
N HIS A 236 -7.23 10.05 -12.13
CA HIS A 236 -8.61 10.55 -12.13
C HIS A 236 -9.17 10.70 -10.72
N TYR A 237 -9.17 9.62 -9.93
CA TYR A 237 -9.89 9.57 -8.64
C TYR A 237 -9.14 10.23 -7.48
N ILE A 238 -7.82 10.42 -7.58
CA ILE A 238 -7.04 11.07 -6.51
C ILE A 238 -7.42 12.55 -6.32
N ARG A 239 -8.07 13.15 -7.32
CA ARG A 239 -8.61 14.52 -7.22
C ARG A 239 -9.66 14.65 -6.12
N ASN A 240 -10.38 13.57 -5.81
CA ASN A 240 -11.36 13.56 -4.73
C ASN A 240 -10.68 13.75 -3.37
N PHE A 241 -9.55 13.08 -3.13
CA PHE A 241 -8.74 13.31 -1.92
C PHE A 241 -8.30 14.79 -1.81
N LEU A 242 -7.78 15.38 -2.89
CA LEU A 242 -7.34 16.77 -2.89
C LEU A 242 -8.50 17.76 -2.65
N SER A 243 -9.70 17.47 -3.14
CA SER A 243 -10.90 18.28 -2.86
C SER A 243 -11.38 18.23 -1.40
N GLY A 244 -10.83 17.30 -0.60
CA GLY A 244 -11.10 17.19 0.83
C GLY A 244 -10.44 18.26 1.69
N PHE A 245 -9.41 18.91 1.16
CA PHE A 245 -8.73 20.01 1.83
C PHE A 245 -9.43 21.33 1.57
N THR A 246 -9.37 22.23 2.53
CA THR A 246 -9.78 23.63 2.32
C THR A 246 -8.81 24.33 1.37
N PRO A 247 -9.19 25.50 0.79
CA PRO A 247 -8.33 26.22 -0.16
C PRO A 247 -6.93 26.61 0.36
N ASP A 248 -6.76 26.75 1.67
CA ASP A 248 -5.49 27.04 2.33
C ASP A 248 -4.68 25.77 2.69
N GLY A 249 -5.21 24.59 2.39
CA GLY A 249 -4.57 23.29 2.60
C GLY A 249 -4.87 22.65 3.96
N TYR A 250 -5.84 23.16 4.71
CA TYR A 250 -6.16 22.64 6.04
C TYR A 250 -6.74 21.21 5.95
N CYS A 251 -6.20 20.31 6.77
CA CYS A 251 -6.72 18.95 6.94
C CYS A 251 -7.67 18.91 8.15
N SER A 252 -8.97 18.79 7.90
CA SER A 252 -9.98 18.69 8.96
C SER A 252 -9.87 17.41 9.80
N GLU A 253 -9.23 16.36 9.27
CA GLU A 253 -8.98 15.10 9.98
C GLU A 253 -7.83 15.17 11.01
N GLY A 254 -7.10 16.29 11.07
CA GLY A 254 -5.97 16.46 11.98
C GLY A 254 -4.64 15.98 11.41
N LEU A 255 -3.54 16.29 12.13
CA LEU A 255 -2.18 16.01 11.67
C LEU A 255 -1.91 14.51 11.48
N GLY A 256 -2.47 13.65 12.33
CA GLY A 256 -2.31 12.21 12.21
C GLY A 256 -2.85 11.67 10.88
N TYR A 257 -4.06 12.08 10.51
CA TYR A 257 -4.66 11.68 9.23
C TYR A 257 -4.09 12.42 8.03
N TRP A 258 -3.57 13.64 8.20
CA TRP A 258 -2.75 14.27 7.18
C TRP A 258 -1.49 13.44 6.90
N ASN A 259 -0.72 13.04 7.92
CA ASN A 259 0.45 12.17 7.74
C ASN A 259 0.08 10.88 7.00
N TYR A 260 -1.03 10.27 7.39
CA TYR A 260 -1.46 9.00 6.81
C TYR A 260 -1.97 9.14 5.38
N GLY A 261 -2.94 10.02 5.14
CA GLY A 261 -3.54 10.24 3.83
C GLY A 261 -2.58 10.93 2.86
N PHE A 262 -2.00 12.07 3.27
CA PHE A 262 -1.08 12.83 2.43
C PHE A 262 0.25 12.09 2.21
N GLY A 263 0.74 11.34 3.20
CA GLY A 263 1.90 10.46 3.01
C GLY A 263 1.66 9.38 1.94
N ASN A 264 0.46 8.78 1.91
CA ASN A 264 0.11 7.86 0.83
C ASN A 264 -0.13 8.56 -0.52
N PHE A 265 -0.63 9.80 -0.52
CA PHE A 265 -0.67 10.63 -1.72
C PHE A 265 0.74 10.89 -2.27
N VAL A 266 1.72 11.20 -1.41
CA VAL A 266 3.14 11.36 -1.81
C VAL A 266 3.69 10.06 -2.38
N ASN A 267 3.43 8.92 -1.74
CA ASN A 267 3.84 7.61 -2.27
C ASN A 267 3.23 7.33 -3.66
N LEU A 268 1.95 7.65 -3.86
CA LEU A 268 1.29 7.53 -5.15
C LEU A 268 1.92 8.50 -6.18
N ALA A 269 2.13 9.76 -5.81
CA ALA A 269 2.74 10.75 -6.69
C ALA A 269 4.13 10.32 -7.15
N GLU A 270 4.97 9.86 -6.22
CA GLU A 270 6.34 9.44 -6.48
C GLU A 270 6.38 8.19 -7.38
N ILE A 271 5.55 7.17 -7.12
CA ILE A 271 5.55 5.96 -7.96
C ILE A 271 5.06 6.26 -9.39
N LEU A 272 4.08 7.17 -9.55
CA LEU A 272 3.65 7.61 -10.88
C LEU A 272 4.71 8.44 -11.60
N LEU A 273 5.39 9.33 -10.88
CA LEU A 273 6.48 10.14 -11.42
C LEU A 273 7.60 9.24 -11.96
N GLN A 274 8.05 8.25 -11.18
CA GLN A 274 9.07 7.29 -11.61
C GLN A 274 8.58 6.41 -12.78
N ALA A 275 7.38 5.84 -12.68
CA ALA A 275 6.83 4.93 -13.69
C ALA A 275 6.61 5.60 -15.04
N THR A 276 6.34 6.91 -15.05
CA THR A 276 6.07 7.71 -16.26
C THR A 276 7.24 8.58 -16.69
N GLN A 277 8.43 8.40 -16.08
CA GLN A 277 9.64 9.18 -16.40
C GLN A 277 9.42 10.69 -16.27
N GLY A 278 8.72 11.11 -15.22
CA GLY A 278 8.43 12.52 -14.90
C GLY A 278 7.23 13.11 -15.64
N ARG A 279 6.49 12.34 -16.43
CA ARG A 279 5.38 12.86 -17.25
C ARG A 279 4.08 13.04 -16.49
N ILE A 280 3.86 12.30 -15.41
CA ILE A 280 2.76 12.51 -14.45
C ILE A 280 3.38 12.89 -13.11
N ASP A 281 3.28 14.18 -12.77
CA ASP A 281 3.68 14.73 -11.48
C ASP A 281 2.45 15.26 -10.76
N LEU A 282 1.94 14.49 -9.79
CA LEU A 282 0.76 14.91 -9.01
C LEU A 282 1.09 16.01 -8.00
N LEU A 283 2.35 16.10 -7.53
CA LEU A 283 2.76 17.13 -6.57
C LEU A 283 2.89 18.49 -7.26
N ALA A 284 3.15 18.52 -8.57
CA ALA A 284 3.12 19.74 -9.37
C ALA A 284 1.71 20.32 -9.58
N TRP A 285 0.64 19.61 -9.23
CA TRP A 285 -0.72 20.13 -9.39
C TRP A 285 -0.98 21.30 -8.44
N PRO A 286 -1.65 22.38 -8.89
CA PRO A 286 -2.00 23.52 -8.04
C PRO A 286 -2.75 23.10 -6.76
N GLU A 287 -3.64 22.13 -6.87
CA GLU A 287 -4.48 21.63 -5.77
C GLU A 287 -3.68 20.85 -4.71
N ALA A 288 -2.49 20.35 -5.06
CA ALA A 288 -1.61 19.63 -4.12
C ALA A 288 -0.71 20.58 -3.31
N GLN A 289 -0.50 21.82 -3.79
CA GLN A 289 0.49 22.75 -3.21
C GLN A 289 0.17 23.19 -1.79
N ALA A 290 -1.09 23.55 -1.53
CA ALA A 290 -1.49 24.01 -0.20
C ALA A 290 -1.53 22.85 0.82
N PRO A 291 -2.15 21.69 0.52
CA PRO A 291 -2.11 20.51 1.39
C PRO A 291 -0.69 20.02 1.71
N ALA A 292 0.24 20.09 0.76
CA ALA A 292 1.65 19.70 0.98
C ALA A 292 2.36 20.53 2.05
N ARG A 293 1.93 21.79 2.23
CA ARG A 293 2.53 22.73 3.19
C ARG A 293 1.87 22.68 4.56
N PHE A 294 0.79 21.92 4.73
CA PHE A 294 0.01 21.86 5.96
C PHE A 294 0.88 21.51 7.18
N GLY A 295 1.66 20.43 7.11
CA GLY A 295 2.49 19.98 8.23
C GLY A 295 3.47 21.06 8.72
N ALA A 296 4.09 21.79 7.80
CA ALA A 296 4.99 22.90 8.13
C ALA A 296 4.25 24.15 8.66
N ARG A 297 3.02 24.40 8.21
CA ARG A 297 2.23 25.60 8.57
C ARG A 297 1.44 25.47 9.86
N ILE A 298 1.07 24.25 10.25
CA ILE A 298 0.25 24.01 11.44
C ILE A 298 1.05 23.96 12.74
N GLY A 299 2.39 24.00 12.67
CA GLY A 299 3.25 24.06 13.85
C GLY A 299 2.96 25.29 14.72
N ILE A 300 2.87 25.09 16.04
CA ILE A 300 2.68 26.16 17.02
C ILE A 300 4.04 26.74 17.41
N LEU A 301 4.98 25.85 17.72
CA LEU A 301 6.36 26.13 18.10
C LEU A 301 7.22 24.96 17.59
N GLY A 302 8.53 25.14 17.43
CA GLY A 302 9.42 24.10 16.90
C GLY A 302 9.19 22.70 17.52
N GLY A 303 8.67 21.76 16.73
CA GLY A 303 8.38 20.40 17.16
C GLY A 303 7.06 20.20 17.94
N VAL A 304 6.26 21.26 18.10
CA VAL A 304 4.96 21.26 18.79
C VAL A 304 3.84 21.53 17.80
N TYR A 305 2.88 20.61 17.73
CA TYR A 305 1.76 20.63 16.80
C TYR A 305 0.44 20.43 17.54
N PRO A 306 -0.68 20.97 17.05
CA PRO A 306 -1.97 20.76 17.67
C PRO A 306 -2.44 19.31 17.47
N ALA A 307 -2.84 18.68 18.57
CA ALA A 307 -3.49 17.37 18.56
C ALA A 307 -5.02 17.57 18.63
N PHE A 308 -5.64 17.70 17.46
CA PHE A 308 -7.09 17.74 17.32
C PHE A 308 -7.57 16.59 16.44
N ALA A 309 -8.87 16.29 16.50
CA ALA A 309 -9.47 15.07 15.94
C ALA A 309 -8.76 13.81 16.49
N ASP A 310 -8.76 12.72 15.72
CA ASP A 310 -8.12 11.46 16.09
C ASP A 310 -6.61 11.53 15.85
N CYS A 311 -5.92 12.28 16.71
CA CYS A 311 -4.50 12.58 16.58
C CYS A 311 -3.76 12.37 17.91
N SER A 312 -2.58 11.77 17.83
CA SER A 312 -1.68 11.66 18.99
C SER A 312 -1.05 13.01 19.33
N VAL A 313 -0.88 13.29 20.62
CA VAL A 313 -0.10 14.45 21.12
C VAL A 313 1.37 14.44 20.67
N ASN A 314 1.85 13.29 20.18
CA ASN A 314 3.21 13.12 19.65
C ASN A 314 3.26 13.14 18.12
N ALA A 315 2.15 13.38 17.43
CA ALA A 315 2.14 13.45 15.97
C ALA A 315 3.01 14.62 15.48
N ARG A 316 3.82 14.34 14.46
CA ARG A 316 4.73 15.29 13.80
C ARG A 316 4.72 15.01 12.30
N PRO A 317 4.86 16.02 11.43
CA PRO A 317 4.98 15.84 9.98
C PRO A 317 6.09 14.87 9.57
#